data_AF-A0A9P5NII8-F1
#
_entry.id   AF-A0A9P5NII8-F1
#
_cell.length_a   1.000
_cell.length_b   1.000
_cell.length_c   1.000
_cell.angle_alpha   90.00
_cell.angle_beta   90.00
_cell.angle_gamma   90.00
#
_symmetry.space_group_name_H-M   'P 1'
#
loop_
_entity.id
_entity.type
_entity.pdbx_description
1 polymer ?
#
loop_
_entity_poly.entity_id
_entity_poly.type
_entity_poly.pdbx_seq_one_letter_code
_entity_poly.pdbx_strand_id
1 'polypeptide(L)'
;MSSPLLTDFPELSHLSREDLEDLLSDPVYFQAIFHSLSFVKDLYKSQSELGSANEAIARNNLALQQRLYDLRTETKNAFDEAKSLEARWKELEKEQKEVYQRFTPQFLSMRLRHSLTAQDDASEALATSFVKQIIDPPPREENGRDVDEFIKEFRELRKVYHKRALWGEKWANGQVIWRDN
;
A
#
# COMPACT_ATOMS: atom_id res chain seq x y z
N MET A 1 73.00 -41.90 -29.63
CA MET A 1 73.46 -40.93 -28.61
C MET A 1 72.32 -39.94 -28.43
N SER A 2 71.48 -40.10 -27.41
CA SER A 2 70.39 -39.16 -27.12
C SER A 2 70.99 -37.86 -26.58
N SER A 3 70.90 -36.80 -27.37
CA SER A 3 71.27 -35.44 -26.97
C SER A 3 70.40 -34.99 -25.78
N PRO A 4 70.92 -34.19 -24.82
CA PRO A 4 70.13 -33.62 -23.73
C PRO A 4 68.86 -32.90 -24.20
N LEU A 5 68.89 -32.35 -25.42
CA LEU A 5 67.76 -31.68 -26.06
C LEU A 5 66.60 -32.65 -26.41
N LEU A 6 66.91 -33.91 -26.75
CA LEU A 6 65.92 -34.94 -27.06
C LEU A 6 65.31 -35.57 -25.80
N THR A 7 65.96 -35.44 -24.64
CA THR A 7 65.37 -35.78 -23.33
C THR A 7 64.36 -34.75 -22.87
N ASP A 8 64.62 -33.48 -23.08
CA ASP A 8 63.70 -32.39 -22.71
C ASP A 8 62.56 -32.24 -23.72
N PHE A 9 62.82 -32.56 -25.00
CA PHE A 9 61.85 -32.46 -26.09
C PHE A 9 61.75 -33.81 -26.85
N PRO A 10 61.09 -34.82 -26.25
CA PRO A 10 60.94 -36.14 -26.86
C PRO A 10 60.15 -36.09 -28.18
N GLU A 11 59.32 -35.06 -28.37
CA GLU A 11 58.57 -34.83 -29.61
C GLU A 11 59.47 -34.48 -30.80
N LEU A 12 60.76 -34.18 -30.59
CA LEU A 12 61.73 -33.96 -31.68
C LEU A 12 62.53 -35.22 -32.04
N SER A 13 62.39 -36.31 -31.28
CA SER A 13 63.22 -37.52 -31.42
C SER A 13 63.00 -38.34 -32.69
N HIS A 14 61.87 -38.12 -33.37
CA HIS A 14 61.51 -38.80 -34.61
C HIS A 14 61.87 -38.02 -35.87
N LEU A 15 62.38 -36.78 -35.72
CA LEU A 15 62.78 -35.92 -36.84
C LEU A 15 64.25 -36.14 -37.19
N SER A 16 64.58 -36.11 -38.48
CA SER A 16 65.96 -36.22 -38.94
C SER A 16 66.74 -34.92 -38.71
N ARG A 17 68.07 -34.94 -38.88
CA ARG A 17 68.88 -33.73 -38.77
C ARG A 17 68.51 -32.68 -39.84
N GLU A 18 68.23 -33.14 -41.06
CA GLU A 18 67.78 -32.29 -42.17
C GLU A 18 66.44 -31.64 -41.81
N ASP A 19 65.49 -32.41 -41.26
CA ASP A 19 64.21 -31.87 -40.78
C ASP A 19 64.38 -30.81 -39.70
N LEU A 20 65.35 -30.96 -38.78
CA LEU A 20 65.61 -29.98 -37.73
C LEU A 20 66.28 -28.70 -38.27
N GLU A 21 67.10 -28.80 -39.31
CA GLU A 21 67.69 -27.65 -40.01
C GLU A 21 66.63 -26.91 -40.84
N ASP A 22 65.73 -27.65 -41.48
CA ASP A 22 64.56 -27.11 -42.18
C ASP A 22 63.57 -26.46 -41.20
N LEU A 23 63.37 -27.03 -40.01
CA LEU A 23 62.55 -26.46 -38.94
C LEU A 23 63.06 -25.08 -38.47
N LEU A 24 64.37 -24.86 -38.49
CA LEU A 24 64.98 -23.59 -38.10
C LEU A 24 64.97 -22.54 -39.23
N SER A 25 64.92 -22.98 -40.48
CA SER A 25 65.05 -22.13 -41.67
C SER A 25 63.72 -21.82 -42.34
N ASP A 26 62.71 -22.70 -42.23
CA ASP A 26 61.35 -22.52 -42.74
C ASP A 26 60.34 -22.28 -41.59
N PRO A 27 59.87 -21.03 -41.40
CA PRO A 27 58.86 -20.70 -40.41
C PRO A 27 57.53 -21.43 -40.61
N VAL A 28 57.17 -21.78 -41.84
CA VAL A 28 55.91 -22.45 -42.16
C VAL A 28 55.98 -23.91 -41.71
N TYR A 29 57.10 -24.57 -41.96
CA TYR A 29 57.35 -25.93 -41.50
C TYR A 29 57.38 -26.01 -39.96
N PHE A 30 58.02 -25.04 -39.30
CA PHE A 30 57.98 -24.92 -37.84
C PHE A 30 56.55 -24.81 -37.31
N GLN A 31 55.73 -23.92 -37.88
CA GLN A 31 54.34 -23.75 -37.47
C GLN A 31 53.53 -25.04 -37.67
N ALA A 32 53.73 -25.75 -38.79
CA ALA A 32 53.05 -27.01 -39.04
C ALA A 32 53.39 -28.08 -37.99
N ILE A 33 54.67 -28.21 -37.63
CA ILE A 33 55.12 -29.13 -36.57
C ILE A 33 54.57 -28.68 -35.21
N PHE A 34 54.64 -27.40 -34.87
CA PHE A 34 54.13 -26.84 -33.62
C PHE A 34 52.62 -27.10 -33.44
N HIS A 35 51.81 -26.87 -34.48
CA HIS A 35 50.38 -27.17 -34.48
C HIS A 35 50.07 -28.68 -34.52
N SER A 36 51.04 -29.52 -34.86
CA SER A 36 50.88 -30.98 -34.84
C SER A 36 51.02 -31.57 -33.43
N LEU A 37 51.71 -30.88 -32.52
CA LEU A 37 51.94 -31.31 -31.14
C LEU A 37 50.63 -31.53 -30.40
N SER A 38 50.57 -32.63 -29.63
CA SER A 38 49.35 -33.05 -28.92
C SER A 38 48.88 -31.99 -27.90
N PHE A 39 49.79 -31.48 -27.08
CA PHE A 39 49.52 -30.42 -26.11
C PHE A 39 48.97 -29.15 -26.77
N VAL A 40 49.51 -28.75 -27.93
CA VAL A 40 49.07 -27.55 -28.64
C VAL A 40 47.66 -27.73 -29.20
N LYS A 41 47.34 -28.92 -29.74
CA LYS A 41 45.98 -29.26 -30.20
C LYS A 41 44.98 -29.25 -29.04
N ASP A 42 45.34 -29.83 -27.90
CA ASP A 42 44.50 -29.85 -26.71
C ASP A 42 44.26 -28.44 -26.17
N LEU A 43 45.29 -27.58 -26.19
CA LEU A 43 45.17 -26.19 -25.80
C LEU A 43 44.19 -25.44 -26.71
N TYR A 44 44.32 -25.54 -28.03
CA TYR A 44 43.39 -24.91 -28.97
C TYR A 44 41.96 -25.43 -28.82
N LYS A 45 41.80 -26.74 -28.59
CA LYS A 45 40.50 -27.34 -28.33
C LYS A 45 39.88 -26.75 -27.06
N SER A 46 40.64 -26.68 -25.96
CA SER A 46 40.16 -26.08 -24.71
C SER A 46 39.77 -24.61 -24.89
N GLN A 47 40.56 -23.85 -25.66
CA GLN A 47 40.29 -22.44 -25.94
C GLN A 47 38.98 -22.28 -26.72
N SER A 48 38.76 -23.12 -27.73
CA SER A 48 37.53 -23.12 -28.54
C SER A 48 36.31 -23.51 -27.72
N GLU A 49 36.44 -24.50 -26.84
CA GLU A 49 35.37 -24.95 -25.94
C GLU A 49 34.97 -23.85 -24.95
N LEU A 50 35.96 -23.21 -24.31
CA LEU A 50 35.72 -22.07 -23.40
C LEU A 50 35.11 -20.87 -24.13
N GLY A 51 35.59 -20.57 -25.35
CA GLY A 51 35.01 -19.52 -26.19
C GLY A 51 33.54 -19.76 -26.50
N SER A 52 33.21 -21.00 -26.90
CA SER A 52 31.83 -21.41 -27.20
C SER A 52 30.93 -21.37 -25.97
N ALA A 53 31.44 -21.79 -24.81
CA ALA A 53 30.71 -21.74 -23.54
C ALA A 53 30.41 -20.29 -23.11
N ASN A 54 31.39 -19.40 -23.21
CA ASN A 54 31.21 -17.98 -22.91
C ASN A 54 30.20 -17.33 -23.86
N GLU A 55 30.26 -17.64 -25.15
CA GLU A 55 29.29 -17.14 -26.12
C GLU A 55 27.87 -17.62 -25.81
N ALA A 56 27.70 -18.89 -25.43
CA ALA A 56 26.41 -19.43 -25.02
C ALA A 56 25.83 -18.71 -23.79
N ILE A 57 26.68 -18.43 -22.78
CA ILE A 57 26.28 -17.64 -21.60
C ILE A 57 25.88 -16.22 -22.02
N ALA A 58 26.66 -15.55 -22.86
CA ALA A 58 26.36 -14.20 -23.32
C ALA A 58 25.02 -14.14 -24.08
N ARG A 59 24.75 -15.10 -24.96
CA ARG A 59 23.47 -15.22 -25.68
C ARG A 59 22.30 -15.42 -24.72
N ASN A 60 22.47 -16.26 -23.69
CA ASN A 60 21.43 -16.47 -22.68
C ASN A 60 21.14 -15.18 -21.89
N ASN A 61 22.19 -14.49 -21.43
CA ASN A 61 22.05 -13.22 -20.73
C ASN A 61 21.30 -12.17 -21.56
N LEU A 62 21.63 -12.05 -22.85
CA LEU A 62 20.92 -11.14 -23.77
C LEU A 62 19.46 -11.55 -23.98
N ALA A 63 19.18 -12.85 -24.09
CA ALA A 63 17.81 -13.35 -24.24
C ALA A 63 16.93 -13.06 -23.01
N LEU A 64 17.51 -13.08 -21.80
CA LEU A 64 16.80 -12.77 -20.56
C LEU A 64 16.65 -11.28 -20.27
N GLN A 65 17.53 -10.44 -20.85
CA GLN A 65 17.63 -9.02 -20.54
C GLN A 65 16.28 -8.29 -20.69
N GLN A 66 15.62 -8.42 -21.84
CA GLN A 66 14.36 -7.70 -22.09
C GLN A 66 13.26 -8.12 -21.10
N ARG A 67 13.09 -9.42 -20.89
CA ARG A 67 12.09 -9.96 -19.97
C ARG A 67 12.30 -9.46 -18.53
N LEU A 68 13.55 -9.33 -18.09
CA LEU A 68 13.86 -8.79 -16.76
C LEU A 68 13.55 -7.29 -16.67
N TYR A 69 13.79 -6.51 -17.72
CA TYR A 69 13.38 -5.11 -17.77
C TYR A 69 11.86 -4.93 -17.75
N ASP A 70 11.15 -5.76 -18.49
CA ASP A 70 9.69 -5.73 -18.55
C ASP A 70 9.11 -6.06 -17.17
N LEU A 71 9.57 -7.15 -16.55
CA LEU A 71 9.14 -7.57 -15.21
C LEU A 71 9.44 -6.50 -14.15
N ARG A 72 10.62 -5.87 -14.23
CA ARG A 72 10.98 -4.77 -13.33
C ARG A 72 10.04 -3.58 -13.49
N THR A 73 9.70 -3.23 -14.72
CA THR A 73 8.81 -2.11 -15.03
C THR A 73 7.39 -2.39 -14.57
N GLU A 74 6.87 -3.59 -14.84
CA GLU A 74 5.55 -4.03 -14.36
C GLU A 74 5.48 -4.01 -12.82
N THR A 75 6.48 -4.56 -12.15
CA THR A 75 6.55 -4.58 -10.68
C THR A 75 6.56 -3.16 -10.11
N LYS A 76 7.33 -2.26 -10.74
CA LYS A 76 7.37 -0.85 -10.34
C LYS A 76 6.00 -0.18 -10.51
N ASN A 77 5.35 -0.36 -11.66
CA ASN A 77 4.05 0.23 -11.92
C ASN A 77 2.98 -0.27 -10.93
N ALA A 78 2.96 -1.58 -10.66
CA ALA A 78 2.05 -2.17 -9.67
C ALA A 78 2.31 -1.63 -8.25
N PHE A 79 3.57 -1.44 -7.88
CA PHE A 79 3.94 -0.83 -6.60
C PHE A 79 3.49 0.64 -6.50
N ASP A 80 3.74 1.43 -7.55
CA ASP A 80 3.36 2.83 -7.62
C ASP A 80 1.82 2.99 -7.55
N GLU A 81 1.08 2.12 -8.26
CA GLU A 81 -0.38 2.06 -8.19
C GLU A 81 -0.86 1.71 -6.78
N ALA A 82 -0.33 0.65 -6.16
CA ALA A 82 -0.68 0.27 -4.80
C ALA A 82 -0.42 1.40 -3.80
N LYS A 83 0.68 2.14 -3.95
CA LYS A 83 0.99 3.30 -3.11
C LYS A 83 0.00 4.44 -3.32
N SER A 84 -0.43 4.69 -4.55
CA SER A 84 -1.46 5.70 -4.83
C SER A 84 -2.81 5.32 -4.22
N LEU A 85 -3.19 4.04 -4.28
CA LEU A 85 -4.42 3.53 -3.67
C LEU A 85 -4.36 3.60 -2.13
N GLU A 86 -3.20 3.30 -1.54
CA GLU A 86 -2.97 3.45 -0.09
C GLU A 86 -3.16 4.90 0.36
N ALA A 87 -2.64 5.87 -0.39
CA ALA A 87 -2.82 7.30 -0.11
C ALA A 87 -4.30 7.70 -0.21
N ARG A 88 -4.98 7.30 -1.29
CA ARG A 88 -6.41 7.57 -1.48
C ARG A 88 -7.27 6.92 -0.40
N TRP A 89 -6.92 5.73 0.06
CA TRP A 89 -7.62 5.05 1.15
C TRP A 89 -7.59 5.86 2.44
N LYS A 90 -6.43 6.45 2.79
CA LYS A 90 -6.30 7.30 3.99
C LYS A 90 -7.19 8.55 3.91
N GLU A 91 -7.33 9.13 2.72
CA GLU A 91 -8.24 10.26 2.49
C GLU A 91 -9.70 9.83 2.66
N LEU A 92 -10.10 8.72 2.04
CA LEU A 92 -11.45 8.16 2.17
C LEU A 92 -11.81 7.79 3.61
N GLU A 93 -10.87 7.21 4.36
CA GLU A 93 -11.07 6.88 5.77
C GLU A 93 -11.30 8.14 6.61
N LYS A 94 -10.57 9.22 6.31
CA LYS A 94 -10.77 10.52 6.96
C LYS A 94 -12.14 11.10 6.63
N GLU A 95 -12.53 11.12 5.35
CA GLU A 95 -13.85 11.60 4.92
C GLU A 95 -14.98 10.79 5.56
N GLN A 96 -14.84 9.46 5.58
CA GLN A 96 -15.78 8.57 6.26
C GLN A 96 -15.88 8.94 7.73
N LYS A 97 -14.76 9.09 8.44
CA LYS A 97 -14.77 9.45 9.86
C LYS A 97 -15.45 10.79 10.11
N GLU A 98 -15.25 11.79 9.26
CA GLU A 98 -15.89 13.11 9.36
C GLU A 98 -17.41 13.00 9.17
N VAL A 99 -17.87 12.23 8.17
CA VAL A 99 -19.31 12.00 7.94
C VAL A 99 -19.94 11.24 9.12
N TYR A 100 -19.29 10.18 9.57
CA TYR A 100 -19.80 9.32 10.66
C TYR A 100 -19.72 9.99 12.03
N GLN A 101 -18.87 10.99 12.23
CA GLN A 101 -18.69 11.70 13.51
C GLN A 101 -20.04 12.16 14.11
N ARG A 102 -20.94 12.68 13.25
CA ARG A 102 -22.26 13.18 13.65
C ARG A 102 -23.26 12.10 14.05
N PHE A 103 -22.96 10.85 13.72
CA PHE A 103 -23.77 9.68 14.02
C PHE A 103 -23.13 8.79 15.08
N THR A 104 -21.99 9.19 15.64
CA THR A 104 -21.40 8.49 16.77
C THR A 104 -22.35 8.51 17.96
N PRO A 105 -22.42 7.42 18.75
CA PRO A 105 -23.24 7.37 19.95
C PRO A 105 -22.97 8.54 20.90
N GLN A 106 -21.70 8.93 21.03
CA GLN A 106 -21.28 10.06 21.87
C GLN A 106 -21.88 11.38 21.36
N PHE A 107 -21.78 11.68 20.07
CA PHE A 107 -22.35 12.90 19.50
C PHE A 107 -23.88 12.93 19.57
N LEU A 108 -24.53 11.79 19.29
CA LEU A 108 -25.98 11.67 19.38
C LEU A 108 -26.50 11.84 20.81
N SER A 109 -25.79 11.28 21.80
CA SER A 109 -26.08 11.46 23.23
C SER A 109 -25.90 12.92 23.66
N MET A 110 -24.80 13.56 23.25
CA MET A 110 -24.57 14.99 23.45
C MET A 110 -25.72 15.82 22.87
N ARG A 111 -26.14 15.53 21.63
CA ARG A 111 -27.25 16.22 20.96
C ARG A 111 -28.59 16.01 21.68
N LEU A 112 -28.85 14.80 22.20
CA LEU A 112 -30.03 14.51 23.00
C LEU A 112 -30.05 15.35 24.28
N ARG A 113 -28.91 15.44 24.98
CA ARG A 113 -28.77 16.26 26.19
C ARG A 113 -29.02 17.75 25.92
N HIS A 114 -28.44 18.29 24.85
CA HIS A 114 -28.71 19.68 24.45
C HIS A 114 -30.18 19.91 24.10
N SER A 115 -30.80 18.97 23.39
CA SER A 115 -32.23 19.05 23.04
C SER A 115 -33.13 18.90 24.27
N LEU A 116 -32.68 18.23 25.32
CA LEU A 116 -33.38 18.13 26.59
C LEU A 116 -33.35 19.47 27.34
N THR A 117 -32.16 20.07 27.49
CA THR A 117 -31.99 21.39 28.11
C THR A 117 -32.79 22.46 27.38
N ALA A 118 -32.68 22.53 26.05
CA ALA A 118 -33.44 23.51 25.26
C ALA A 118 -34.96 23.34 25.39
N GLN A 119 -35.45 22.11 25.62
CA GLN A 119 -36.87 21.86 25.85
C GLN A 119 -37.32 22.31 27.24
N ASP A 120 -36.45 22.14 28.23
CA ASP A 120 -36.67 22.61 29.60
C ASP A 120 -36.75 24.14 29.62
N ASP A 121 -35.72 24.80 29.05
CA ASP A 121 -35.64 26.26 28.90
C ASP A 121 -36.87 26.83 28.17
N ALA A 122 -37.32 26.17 27.09
CA ALA A 122 -38.53 26.59 26.37
C ALA A 122 -39.81 26.46 27.21
N SER A 123 -39.93 25.40 28.01
CA SER A 123 -41.07 25.22 28.92
C SER A 123 -41.07 26.25 30.06
N GLU A 124 -39.89 26.56 30.61
CA GLU A 124 -39.72 27.59 31.65
C GLU A 124 -39.98 29.00 31.09
N ALA A 125 -39.55 29.28 29.86
CA ALA A 125 -39.83 30.54 29.18
C ALA A 125 -41.33 30.75 28.97
N LEU A 126 -42.06 29.71 28.53
CA LEU A 126 -43.52 29.74 28.36
C LEU A 126 -44.24 29.96 29.70
N ALA A 127 -43.81 29.26 30.76
CA ALA A 127 -44.36 29.46 32.09
C ALA A 127 -44.11 30.89 32.61
N THR A 128 -42.90 31.41 32.38
CA THR A 128 -42.53 32.77 32.77
C THR A 128 -43.32 33.83 32.01
N SER A 129 -43.56 33.64 30.71
CA SER A 129 -44.37 34.59 29.92
C SER A 129 -45.83 34.60 30.38
N PHE A 130 -46.40 33.43 30.65
CA PHE A 130 -47.75 33.30 31.17
C PHE A 130 -47.92 33.98 32.53
N VAL A 131 -46.99 33.77 33.47
CA VAL A 131 -47.00 34.46 34.78
C VAL A 131 -46.91 35.98 34.61
N LYS A 132 -46.08 36.47 33.68
CA LYS A 132 -45.99 37.91 33.38
C LYS A 132 -47.30 38.48 32.86
N GLN A 133 -48.01 37.77 31.99
CA GLN A 133 -49.32 38.19 31.47
C GLN A 133 -50.39 38.26 32.57
N ILE A 134 -50.32 37.37 33.58
CA ILE A 134 -51.23 37.43 34.74
C ILE A 134 -50.94 38.65 35.63
N ILE A 135 -49.66 39.01 35.81
CA ILE A 135 -49.24 40.12 36.68
C ILE A 135 -49.51 41.48 36.02
N ASP A 136 -49.35 41.60 34.71
CA ASP A 136 -49.58 42.83 33.93
C ASP A 136 -50.50 42.55 32.72
N PRO A 137 -51.82 42.41 32.95
CA PRO A 137 -52.75 41.96 31.91
C PRO A 137 -53.05 43.08 30.89
N PRO A 138 -53.06 42.78 29.58
CA PRO A 138 -53.43 43.74 28.56
C PRO A 138 -54.91 44.17 28.69
N PRO A 139 -55.30 45.36 28.17
CA PRO A 139 -56.58 45.99 28.50
C PRO A 139 -57.86 45.27 28.02
N ARG A 140 -57.78 44.12 27.33
CA ARG A 140 -58.95 43.43 26.75
C ARG A 140 -58.72 41.92 26.50
N GLU A 141 -58.71 41.03 27.50
CA GLU A 141 -58.76 39.58 27.20
C GLU A 141 -59.63 38.71 28.12
N GLU A 142 -60.24 37.71 27.48
CA GLU A 142 -61.02 36.61 28.05
C GLU A 142 -60.05 35.59 28.69
N ASN A 143 -59.62 35.83 29.93
CA ASN A 143 -58.61 35.04 30.66
C ASN A 143 -58.81 33.50 30.65
N GLY A 144 -60.03 33.00 30.41
CA GLY A 144 -60.30 31.55 30.40
C GLY A 144 -59.73 30.80 29.19
N ARG A 145 -59.74 31.42 27.99
CA ARG A 145 -59.22 30.76 26.77
C ARG A 145 -57.70 30.72 26.73
N ASP A 146 -57.06 31.78 27.25
CA ASP A 146 -55.61 31.92 27.34
C ASP A 146 -55.00 30.89 28.32
N VAL A 147 -55.68 30.63 29.44
CA VAL A 147 -55.27 29.59 30.40
C VAL A 147 -55.33 28.19 29.77
N ASP A 148 -56.41 27.86 29.06
CA ASP A 148 -56.57 26.54 28.43
C ASP A 148 -55.54 26.31 27.32
N GLU A 149 -55.22 27.36 26.54
CA GLU A 149 -54.18 27.35 25.51
C GLU A 149 -52.80 27.15 26.12
N PHE A 150 -52.45 27.92 27.15
CA PHE A 150 -51.21 27.73 27.91
C PHE A 150 -51.07 26.30 28.44
N ILE A 151 -52.10 25.76 29.10
CA ILE A 151 -52.06 24.40 29.65
C ILE A 151 -51.79 23.37 28.55
N LYS A 152 -52.43 23.55 27.39
CA LYS A 152 -52.26 22.65 26.23
C LYS A 152 -50.82 22.70 25.72
N GLU A 153 -50.27 23.89 25.48
CA GLU A 153 -48.92 24.08 24.97
C GLU A 153 -47.85 23.62 25.96
N PHE A 154 -47.98 24.00 27.23
CA PHE A 154 -47.05 23.61 28.28
C PHE A 154 -47.01 22.09 28.47
N ARG A 155 -48.18 21.41 28.42
CA ARG A 155 -48.24 19.95 28.49
C ARG A 155 -47.52 19.28 27.32
N GLU A 156 -47.69 19.77 26.10
CA GLU A 156 -46.98 19.19 24.95
C GLU A 156 -45.46 19.43 25.04
N LEU A 157 -45.02 20.60 25.51
CA LEU A 157 -43.58 20.86 25.77
C LEU A 157 -43.00 19.91 26.82
N ARG A 158 -43.68 19.75 27.97
CA ARG A 158 -43.22 18.86 29.05
C ARG A 158 -43.26 17.38 28.67
N LYS A 159 -44.24 16.97 27.85
CA LYS A 159 -44.32 15.60 27.32
C LYS A 159 -43.11 15.28 26.43
N VAL A 160 -42.69 16.21 25.57
CA VAL A 160 -41.47 16.05 24.77
C VAL A 160 -40.23 16.00 25.67
N TYR A 161 -40.14 16.87 26.68
CA TYR A 161 -39.07 16.86 27.67
C TYR A 161 -38.95 15.50 28.37
N HIS A 162 -40.03 15.01 28.98
CA HIS A 162 -40.01 13.75 29.73
C HIS A 162 -39.72 12.54 28.84
N LYS A 163 -40.18 12.53 27.59
CA LYS A 163 -39.78 11.52 26.61
C LYS A 163 -38.27 11.53 26.39
N ARG A 164 -37.68 12.70 26.12
CA ARG A 164 -36.23 12.85 25.92
C ARG A 164 -35.44 12.46 27.17
N ALA A 165 -35.91 12.83 28.37
CA ALA A 165 -35.29 12.48 29.64
C ALA A 165 -35.27 10.96 29.85
N LEU A 166 -36.40 10.29 29.63
CA LEU A 166 -36.51 8.84 29.74
C LEU A 166 -35.58 8.12 28.73
N TRP A 167 -35.50 8.60 27.49
CA TRP A 167 -34.55 8.06 26.52
C TRP A 167 -33.09 8.31 26.92
N GLY A 168 -32.79 9.48 27.50
CA GLY A 168 -31.46 9.81 28.02
C GLY A 168 -31.05 8.90 29.18
N GLU A 169 -31.97 8.61 30.10
CA GLU A 169 -31.74 7.69 31.22
C GLU A 169 -31.50 6.26 30.74
N LYS A 170 -32.36 5.76 29.84
CA LYS A 170 -32.17 4.44 29.23
C LYS A 170 -30.82 4.33 28.52
N TRP A 171 -30.40 5.39 27.85
CA TRP A 171 -29.08 5.46 27.22
C TRP A 171 -27.96 5.39 28.25
N ALA A 172 -28.02 6.21 29.31
CA ALA A 172 -27.02 6.22 30.39
C ALA A 172 -26.90 4.86 31.10
N ASN A 173 -28.01 4.14 31.22
CA ASN A 173 -28.09 2.79 31.79
C ASN A 173 -27.65 1.68 30.81
N GLY A 174 -27.19 2.02 29.61
CA GLY A 174 -26.74 1.04 28.60
C GLY A 174 -27.87 0.20 28.00
N GLN A 175 -29.13 0.62 28.15
CA GLN A 175 -30.31 -0.11 27.67
C GLN A 175 -30.65 0.20 26.20
N VAL A 176 -29.89 1.09 25.57
CA VAL A 176 -30.02 1.43 24.14
C VAL A 176 -29.06 0.56 23.34
N ILE A 177 -29.62 -0.42 22.63
CA ILE A 177 -28.88 -1.31 21.73
C ILE A 177 -28.90 -0.70 20.33
N TRP A 178 -27.73 -0.40 19.79
CA TRP A 178 -27.57 -0.07 18.39
C TRP A 178 -27.57 -1.39 17.60
N ARG A 179 -28.38 -1.48 16.54
CA ARG A 179 -28.27 -2.61 15.63
C ARG A 179 -27.03 -2.39 14.78
N ASP A 180 -26.05 -3.26 14.93
CA ASP A 180 -24.98 -3.40 13.96
C ASP A 180 -25.60 -4.09 12.74
N ASN A 181 -25.75 -3.35 11.64
CA ASN A 181 -26.08 -3.94 10.34
C ASN A 181 -24.83 -4.56 9.73
#